data_AF-A0A3D2C831-F1
#
_entry.id   AF-A0A3D2C831-F1
#
_cell.length_a   1.000
_cell.length_b   1.000
_cell.length_c   1.000
_cell.angle_alpha   90.00
_cell.angle_beta   90.00
_cell.angle_gamma   90.00
#
_symmetry.space_group_name_H-M   'P 1'
#
loop_
_entity.id
_entity.type
_entity.pdbx_description
1 polymer ?
#
loop_
_entity_poly.entity_id
_entity_poly.type
_entity_poly.pdbx_seq_one_letter_code
_entity_poly.pdbx_strand_id
1 'polypeptide(L)'
;MDFIEPTLPVWEATATAAEAWTLDDYKIYGDWVATFQAYPWMGLLGDSYILWDDYDIWSYHEYGAGIWILHLDETYFEGSGTGGAALWWALVQDSRDNEPDVLDAWADVTGGSWQDSLAEFVAFNLVSHDPDRRPAWVDGRDDGDWGSVPMETIWGEDLPATVVPEYGIAQTGWVHLELPDAPEDLVVTYEGNDSIGVVLVAVDVDGNTQIESEWPVRLDFTGAVDLAVINMGTPEFDADERLRMAPLEITMAVEPAEPEPGDTGTPDDTNDTGADDNTGGTDDNAGGAGETDGGGEEGGRLEGDGDDGKAGGCSATGSAASWAALLGLMAAARRREGTGSTKR
;
A
#
# COMPACT_ATOMS: atom_id res chain seq x y z
N MET A 1 -15.83 -22.79 -5.02
CA MET A 1 -14.85 -21.77 -4.65
C MET A 1 -15.65 -20.50 -4.56
N ASP A 2 -15.69 -19.91 -3.37
CA ASP A 2 -16.55 -18.77 -3.07
C ASP A 2 -15.68 -17.51 -3.20
N PHE A 3 -15.70 -16.88 -4.38
CA PHE A 3 -14.79 -15.83 -4.86
C PHE A 3 -15.02 -14.44 -4.21
N ILE A 4 -15.39 -14.41 -2.93
CA ILE A 4 -15.52 -13.14 -2.17
C ILE A 4 -14.23 -12.86 -1.41
N GLU A 5 -13.44 -13.90 -1.13
CA GLU A 5 -12.17 -13.81 -0.43
C GLU A 5 -11.05 -13.49 -1.44
N PRO A 6 -10.22 -12.45 -1.21
CA PRO A 6 -9.13 -12.01 -2.07
C PRO A 6 -7.91 -12.95 -2.10
N THR A 7 -8.15 -14.25 -2.21
CA THR A 7 -7.10 -15.28 -2.19
C THR A 7 -6.71 -15.70 -3.59
N LEU A 8 -7.64 -15.57 -4.56
CA LEU A 8 -7.44 -15.88 -5.97
C LEU A 8 -6.19 -15.20 -6.56
N PRO A 9 -5.92 -13.90 -6.30
CA PRO A 9 -4.69 -13.25 -6.79
C PRO A 9 -3.42 -13.97 -6.36
N VAL A 10 -3.34 -14.44 -5.11
CA VAL A 10 -2.15 -15.17 -4.63
C VAL A 10 -1.98 -16.51 -5.35
N TRP A 11 -3.08 -17.23 -5.58
CA TRP A 11 -3.07 -18.50 -6.30
C TRP A 11 -2.61 -18.32 -7.75
N GLU A 12 -3.22 -17.40 -8.50
CA GLU A 12 -2.89 -17.21 -9.91
C GLU A 12 -1.52 -16.52 -10.11
N ALA A 13 -1.18 -15.54 -9.27
CA ALA A 13 0.12 -14.87 -9.30
C ALA A 13 1.26 -15.85 -9.01
N THR A 14 1.10 -16.72 -8.01
CA THR A 14 2.15 -17.68 -7.65
C THR A 14 2.27 -18.77 -8.72
N ALA A 15 1.17 -19.21 -9.32
CA ALA A 15 1.21 -20.12 -10.47
C ALA A 15 1.98 -19.48 -11.64
N THR A 16 1.70 -18.21 -11.94
CA THR A 16 2.40 -17.42 -12.97
C THR A 16 3.90 -17.26 -12.67
N ALA A 17 4.26 -16.93 -11.42
CA ALA A 17 5.66 -16.86 -11.00
C ALA A 17 6.38 -18.21 -11.06
N ALA A 18 5.68 -19.32 -10.78
CA ALA A 18 6.23 -20.66 -10.89
C ALA A 18 6.59 -21.05 -12.34
N GLU A 19 5.85 -20.57 -13.33
CA GLU A 19 6.23 -20.73 -14.74
C GLU A 19 7.58 -20.06 -15.01
N ALA A 20 7.78 -18.84 -14.50
CA ALA A 20 9.06 -18.16 -14.60
C ALA A 20 10.19 -18.93 -13.89
N TRP A 21 9.99 -19.41 -12.66
CA TRP A 21 11.04 -20.14 -11.94
C TRP A 21 11.45 -21.47 -12.60
N THR A 22 10.54 -22.11 -13.33
CA THR A 22 10.76 -23.48 -13.84
C THR A 22 11.18 -23.55 -15.30
N LEU A 23 10.99 -22.47 -16.06
CA LEU A 23 11.29 -22.40 -17.49
C LEU A 23 12.33 -21.30 -17.74
N ASP A 24 13.56 -21.70 -18.07
CA ASP A 24 14.74 -20.81 -18.19
C ASP A 24 14.56 -19.61 -19.15
N ASP A 25 13.67 -19.72 -20.13
CA ASP A 25 13.38 -18.68 -21.12
C ASP A 25 11.97 -18.08 -20.96
N TYR A 26 11.23 -18.46 -19.91
CA TYR A 26 9.91 -17.92 -19.67
C TYR A 26 9.99 -16.56 -18.99
N LYS A 27 9.28 -15.62 -19.57
CA LYS A 27 8.94 -14.33 -19.00
C LYS A 27 7.44 -14.32 -18.76
N ILE A 28 7.00 -13.71 -17.67
CA ILE A 28 5.58 -13.46 -17.45
C ILE A 28 5.07 -12.69 -18.67
N TYR A 29 3.89 -13.10 -19.15
CA TYR A 29 3.31 -12.49 -20.34
C TYR A 29 2.98 -11.02 -20.10
N GLY A 30 3.48 -10.14 -20.96
CA GLY A 30 3.42 -8.69 -20.80
C GLY A 30 2.01 -8.17 -20.70
N ASP A 31 1.10 -8.68 -21.53
CA ASP A 31 -0.31 -8.25 -21.44
C ASP A 31 -0.91 -8.53 -20.06
N TRP A 32 -0.46 -9.57 -19.33
CA TRP A 32 -0.89 -9.82 -17.94
C TRP A 32 -0.32 -8.78 -16.99
N VAL A 33 0.98 -8.51 -17.09
CA VAL A 33 1.67 -7.48 -16.30
C VAL A 33 1.07 -6.10 -16.55
N ALA A 34 0.92 -5.70 -17.81
CA ALA A 34 0.28 -4.47 -18.25
C ALA A 34 -1.11 -4.32 -17.67
N THR A 35 -1.89 -5.40 -17.68
CA THR A 35 -3.26 -5.38 -17.17
C THR A 35 -3.30 -5.18 -15.66
N PHE A 36 -2.46 -5.87 -14.89
CA PHE A 36 -2.34 -5.62 -13.45
C PHE A 36 -1.91 -4.17 -13.16
N GLN A 37 -0.91 -3.69 -13.89
CA GLN A 37 -0.38 -2.35 -13.71
C GLN A 37 -1.33 -1.25 -14.19
N ALA A 38 -2.28 -1.53 -15.08
CA ALA A 38 -3.28 -0.58 -15.54
C ALA A 38 -4.32 -0.19 -14.46
N TYR A 39 -4.48 -1.02 -13.44
CA TYR A 39 -5.48 -0.84 -12.39
C TYR A 39 -4.88 -0.90 -10.98
N PRO A 40 -3.85 -0.08 -10.67
CA PRO A 40 -3.19 -0.12 -9.35
C PRO A 40 -4.15 0.27 -8.22
N TRP A 41 -5.22 1.01 -8.54
CA TRP A 41 -6.29 1.37 -7.61
C TRP A 41 -7.11 0.17 -7.12
N MET A 42 -7.09 -0.98 -7.82
CA MET A 42 -7.69 -2.23 -7.33
C MET A 42 -6.79 -2.98 -6.34
N GLY A 43 -5.51 -2.62 -6.26
CA GLY A 43 -4.55 -3.24 -5.36
C GLY A 43 -4.07 -4.63 -5.75
N LEU A 44 -3.18 -5.16 -4.90
CA LEU A 44 -2.61 -6.50 -5.06
C LEU A 44 -3.64 -7.60 -4.97
N LEU A 45 -4.66 -7.37 -4.14
CA LEU A 45 -5.68 -8.34 -3.79
C LEU A 45 -6.95 -8.23 -4.66
N GLY A 46 -6.95 -7.34 -5.65
CA GLY A 46 -8.03 -7.26 -6.64
C GLY A 46 -7.99 -8.42 -7.63
N ASP A 47 -9.13 -8.72 -8.26
CA ASP A 47 -9.22 -9.76 -9.28
C ASP A 47 -10.07 -9.34 -10.49
N SER A 48 -9.96 -10.12 -11.56
CA SER A 48 -10.68 -9.89 -12.82
C SER A 48 -12.20 -10.00 -12.72
N TYR A 49 -12.75 -10.76 -11.75
CA TYR A 49 -14.20 -10.86 -11.55
C TYR A 49 -14.75 -9.58 -10.93
N ILE A 50 -14.06 -8.99 -9.95
CA ILE A 50 -14.44 -7.69 -9.38
C ILE A 50 -14.41 -6.62 -10.47
N LEU A 51 -13.32 -6.57 -11.25
CA LEU A 51 -13.17 -5.62 -12.36
C LEU A 51 -14.28 -5.77 -13.42
N TRP A 52 -14.65 -7.00 -13.77
CA TRP A 52 -15.69 -7.26 -14.76
C TRP A 52 -17.10 -6.96 -14.21
N ASP A 53 -17.46 -7.52 -13.06
CA ASP A 53 -18.83 -7.47 -12.55
C ASP A 53 -19.22 -6.07 -12.06
N ASP A 54 -18.27 -5.33 -11.46
CA ASP A 54 -18.56 -4.01 -10.86
C ASP A 54 -18.21 -2.85 -11.81
N TYR A 55 -17.24 -3.02 -12.71
CA TYR A 55 -16.70 -1.93 -13.54
C TYR A 55 -16.74 -2.19 -15.05
N ASP A 56 -17.21 -3.37 -15.52
CA ASP A 56 -17.22 -3.77 -16.94
C ASP A 56 -15.81 -3.74 -17.57
N ILE A 57 -14.78 -3.98 -16.75
CA ILE A 57 -13.38 -4.02 -17.15
C ILE A 57 -12.95 -5.48 -17.28
N TRP A 58 -12.69 -5.92 -18.51
CA TRP A 58 -12.09 -7.22 -18.74
C TRP A 58 -10.58 -7.17 -18.49
N SER A 59 -10.06 -8.09 -17.68
CA SER A 59 -8.66 -8.09 -17.27
C SER A 59 -8.14 -9.50 -16.93
N TYR A 60 -6.81 -9.67 -16.91
CA TYR A 60 -6.10 -10.81 -16.32
C TYR A 60 -5.32 -10.35 -15.07
N HIS A 61 -5.96 -9.51 -14.25
CA HIS A 61 -5.31 -8.77 -13.15
C HIS A 61 -4.52 -9.67 -12.21
N GLU A 62 -5.14 -10.78 -11.77
CA GLU A 62 -4.56 -11.75 -10.85
C GLU A 62 -3.29 -12.45 -11.39
N TYR A 63 -3.16 -12.61 -12.71
CA TYR A 63 -1.98 -13.21 -13.33
C TYR A 63 -0.80 -12.23 -13.33
N GLY A 64 -1.08 -10.96 -13.61
CA GLY A 64 -0.08 -9.90 -13.60
C GLY A 64 0.48 -9.62 -12.20
N ALA A 65 -0.27 -9.92 -11.13
CA ALA A 65 0.24 -9.89 -9.76
C ALA A 65 1.41 -10.87 -9.51
N GLY A 66 1.76 -11.75 -10.47
CA GLY A 66 3.00 -12.53 -10.43
C GLY A 66 4.26 -11.69 -10.23
N ILE A 67 4.23 -10.42 -10.63
CA ILE A 67 5.30 -9.46 -10.37
C ILE A 67 5.58 -9.24 -8.86
N TRP A 68 4.54 -9.27 -8.04
CA TRP A 68 4.66 -9.17 -6.59
C TRP A 68 5.26 -10.44 -5.99
N ILE A 69 4.87 -11.62 -6.48
CA ILE A 69 5.44 -12.89 -6.02
C ILE A 69 6.93 -13.01 -6.37
N LEU A 70 7.33 -12.55 -7.56
CA LEU A 70 8.73 -12.49 -7.94
C LEU A 70 9.51 -11.50 -7.06
N HIS A 71 8.96 -10.31 -6.79
CA HIS A 71 9.57 -9.36 -5.86
C HIS A 71 9.73 -9.98 -4.46
N LEU A 72 8.68 -10.60 -3.92
CA LEU A 72 8.72 -11.27 -2.62
C LEU A 72 9.83 -12.32 -2.57
N ASP A 73 9.97 -13.13 -3.61
CA ASP A 73 11.00 -14.17 -3.68
C ASP A 73 12.42 -13.60 -3.81
N GLU A 74 12.61 -12.56 -4.61
CA GLU A 74 13.92 -11.89 -4.77
C GLU A 74 14.35 -11.17 -3.48
N THR A 75 13.42 -10.48 -2.82
CA THR A 75 13.69 -9.69 -1.61
C THR A 75 13.91 -10.58 -0.38
N TYR A 76 13.06 -11.59 -0.17
CA TYR A 76 13.03 -12.35 1.09
C TYR A 76 13.62 -13.77 0.97
N PHE A 77 13.78 -14.29 -0.24
CA PHE A 77 14.17 -15.68 -0.50
C PHE A 77 15.32 -15.83 -1.51
N GLU A 78 16.06 -14.75 -1.78
CA GLU A 78 17.25 -14.73 -2.64
C GLU A 78 16.96 -15.23 -4.08
N GLY A 79 15.74 -15.04 -4.58
CA GLY A 79 15.34 -15.42 -5.95
C GLY A 79 15.29 -16.94 -6.19
N SER A 80 15.14 -17.73 -5.13
CA SER A 80 15.22 -19.20 -5.16
C SER A 80 13.95 -19.90 -5.65
N GLY A 81 12.86 -19.16 -5.86
CA GLY A 81 11.53 -19.66 -6.16
C GLY A 81 10.81 -20.27 -4.95
N THR A 82 11.29 -20.01 -3.74
CA THR A 82 10.71 -20.56 -2.51
C THR A 82 9.73 -19.61 -1.83
N GLY A 83 9.74 -18.32 -2.18
CA GLY A 83 8.86 -17.30 -1.59
C GLY A 83 7.38 -17.56 -1.85
N GLY A 84 6.98 -17.75 -3.12
CA GLY A 84 5.57 -18.07 -3.42
C GLY A 84 5.13 -19.43 -2.85
N ALA A 85 6.03 -20.41 -2.80
CA ALA A 85 5.74 -21.68 -2.15
C ALA A 85 5.55 -21.54 -0.63
N ALA A 86 6.31 -20.65 0.02
CA ALA A 86 6.14 -20.33 1.43
C ALA A 86 4.79 -19.63 1.68
N LEU A 87 4.41 -18.67 0.83
CA LEU A 87 3.13 -17.98 0.90
C LEU A 87 1.94 -18.93 0.72
N TRP A 88 1.95 -19.79 -0.30
CA TRP A 88 0.93 -20.84 -0.45
C TRP A 88 0.86 -21.80 0.73
N TRP A 89 2.00 -22.13 1.34
CA TRP A 89 2.01 -23.03 2.49
C TRP A 89 1.44 -22.35 3.74
N ALA A 90 1.70 -21.06 3.92
CA ALA A 90 1.10 -20.27 4.98
C ALA A 90 -0.43 -20.20 4.81
N LEU A 91 -0.92 -20.08 3.58
CA LEU A 91 -2.34 -20.09 3.21
C LEU A 91 -3.02 -21.48 3.19
N VAL A 92 -2.38 -22.54 3.69
CA VAL A 92 -2.93 -23.91 3.50
C VAL A 92 -4.25 -24.17 4.24
N GLN A 93 -4.60 -23.32 5.22
CA GLN A 93 -5.86 -23.39 5.96
C GLN A 93 -6.87 -22.30 5.58
N ASP A 94 -6.49 -21.46 4.62
CA ASP A 94 -7.22 -20.28 4.18
C ASP A 94 -8.64 -20.61 3.72
N SER A 95 -9.60 -19.96 4.36
CA SER A 95 -11.00 -19.89 4.01
C SER A 95 -11.63 -18.85 4.93
N ARG A 96 -12.64 -18.10 4.50
CA ARG A 96 -13.42 -17.12 5.30
C ARG A 96 -13.59 -17.29 6.83
N ASP A 97 -13.60 -18.51 7.37
CA ASP A 97 -13.76 -18.78 8.82
C ASP A 97 -12.46 -19.25 9.50
N ASN A 98 -11.36 -19.42 8.75
CA ASN A 98 -10.12 -20.07 9.16
C ASN A 98 -8.90 -19.20 8.88
N GLU A 99 -8.14 -18.97 9.94
CA GLU A 99 -6.82 -18.35 9.89
C GLU A 99 -5.71 -19.36 9.53
N PRO A 100 -4.58 -18.87 8.98
CA PRO A 100 -4.30 -17.48 8.61
C PRO A 100 -4.88 -17.09 7.24
N ASP A 101 -5.38 -15.86 7.16
CA ASP A 101 -5.70 -15.18 5.89
C ASP A 101 -4.43 -14.83 5.06
N VAL A 102 -4.62 -14.20 3.90
CA VAL A 102 -3.53 -13.78 3.00
C VAL A 102 -2.58 -12.76 3.62
N LEU A 103 -3.06 -11.81 4.40
CA LEU A 103 -2.27 -10.77 5.04
C LEU A 103 -1.44 -11.34 6.19
N ASP A 104 -2.02 -12.24 6.99
CA ASP A 104 -1.34 -12.99 8.04
C ASP A 104 -0.25 -13.90 7.45
N ALA A 105 -0.57 -14.61 6.37
CA ALA A 105 0.39 -15.43 5.65
C ALA A 105 1.53 -14.59 5.07
N TRP A 106 1.22 -13.43 4.50
CA TRP A 106 2.23 -12.51 3.97
C TRP A 106 3.14 -12.00 5.09
N ALA A 107 2.57 -11.57 6.21
CA ALA A 107 3.32 -11.12 7.40
C ALA A 107 4.24 -12.22 7.96
N ASP A 108 3.77 -13.47 8.07
CA ASP A 108 4.59 -14.61 8.51
C ASP A 108 5.77 -14.87 7.56
N VAL A 109 5.52 -14.82 6.25
CA VAL A 109 6.52 -15.09 5.21
C VAL A 109 7.60 -14.01 5.13
N THR A 110 7.24 -12.73 5.29
CA THR A 110 8.22 -11.63 5.31
C THR A 110 8.85 -11.44 6.68
N GLY A 111 8.28 -12.05 7.73
CA GLY A 111 8.73 -11.90 9.12
C GLY A 111 8.46 -10.51 9.69
N GLY A 112 7.49 -9.79 9.13
CA GLY A 112 7.19 -8.39 9.42
C GLY A 112 5.71 -8.06 9.20
N SER A 113 5.40 -6.77 9.08
CA SER A 113 4.05 -6.31 8.74
C SER A 113 3.83 -6.43 7.22
N TRP A 114 2.64 -6.87 6.81
CA TRP A 114 2.25 -6.86 5.40
C TRP A 114 2.16 -5.42 4.87
N GLN A 115 1.81 -4.43 5.70
CA GLN A 115 1.76 -3.02 5.32
C GLN A 115 3.15 -2.48 4.95
N ASP A 116 4.16 -2.80 5.76
CA ASP A 116 5.56 -2.44 5.47
C ASP A 116 6.03 -3.11 4.18
N SER A 117 5.68 -4.39 4.00
CA SER A 117 6.03 -5.17 2.81
C SER A 117 5.32 -4.65 1.54
N LEU A 118 4.09 -4.16 1.67
CA LEU A 118 3.34 -3.51 0.59
C LEU A 118 3.99 -2.18 0.21
N ALA A 119 4.35 -1.35 1.20
CA ALA A 119 5.02 -0.08 0.93
C ALA A 119 6.38 -0.29 0.25
N GLU A 120 7.14 -1.32 0.65
CA GLU A 120 8.38 -1.74 -0.03
C GLU A 120 8.12 -2.18 -1.48
N PHE A 121 7.11 -3.02 -1.71
CA PHE A 121 6.76 -3.45 -3.06
C PHE A 121 6.34 -2.27 -3.96
N VAL A 122 5.55 -1.34 -3.43
CA VAL A 122 5.14 -0.14 -4.17
C VAL A 122 6.35 0.75 -4.47
N ALA A 123 7.25 0.99 -3.51
CA ALA A 123 8.49 1.72 -3.75
C ALA A 123 9.34 1.05 -4.84
N PHE A 124 9.46 -0.27 -4.81
CA PHE A 124 10.13 -1.04 -5.84
C PHE A 124 9.46 -0.89 -7.21
N ASN A 125 8.13 -0.85 -7.27
CA ASN A 125 7.38 -0.62 -8.50
C ASN A 125 7.66 0.77 -9.08
N LEU A 126 7.65 1.81 -8.22
CA LEU A 126 8.02 3.18 -8.58
C LEU A 126 9.45 3.23 -9.14
N VAL A 127 10.44 2.65 -8.47
CA VAL A 127 11.83 2.62 -8.99
C VAL A 127 11.91 1.88 -10.33
N SER A 128 11.21 0.76 -10.46
CA SER A 128 11.34 -0.16 -11.60
C SER A 128 10.65 0.33 -12.87
N HIS A 129 9.83 1.37 -12.80
CA HIS A 129 9.24 1.98 -13.98
C HIS A 129 10.31 2.56 -14.91
N ASP A 130 11.40 3.06 -14.32
CA ASP A 130 12.57 3.56 -15.03
C ASP A 130 13.51 2.38 -15.42
N PRO A 131 13.70 2.10 -16.72
CA PRO A 131 14.57 1.03 -17.17
C PRO A 131 16.03 1.15 -16.71
N ASP A 132 16.52 2.37 -16.42
CA ASP A 132 17.90 2.59 -15.98
C ASP A 132 18.07 2.29 -14.47
N ARG A 133 16.99 2.30 -13.69
CA ARG A 133 16.98 2.03 -12.24
C ARG A 133 16.47 0.63 -11.89
N ARG A 134 15.75 0.00 -12.80
CA ARG A 134 15.16 -1.33 -12.65
C ARG A 134 16.22 -2.41 -12.36
N PRO A 135 16.01 -3.29 -11.36
CA PRO A 135 16.91 -4.40 -11.12
C PRO A 135 16.99 -5.38 -12.30
N ALA A 136 18.19 -5.87 -12.59
CA ALA A 136 18.46 -6.73 -13.75
C ALA A 136 17.65 -8.04 -13.76
N TRP A 137 17.17 -8.53 -12.61
CA TRP A 137 16.32 -9.71 -12.56
C TRP A 137 14.96 -9.47 -13.23
N VAL A 138 14.44 -8.25 -13.19
CA VAL A 138 13.15 -7.89 -13.80
C VAL A 138 13.21 -8.08 -15.31
N ASP A 139 14.28 -7.62 -15.97
CA ASP A 139 14.47 -7.78 -17.42
C ASP A 139 14.57 -9.25 -17.86
N GLY A 140 14.98 -10.13 -16.95
CA GLY A 140 15.00 -11.58 -17.17
C GLY A 140 13.63 -12.24 -17.03
N ARG A 141 12.66 -11.59 -16.38
CA ARG A 141 11.38 -12.16 -15.95
C ARG A 141 10.16 -11.51 -16.57
N ASP A 142 10.30 -10.32 -17.13
CA ASP A 142 9.27 -9.58 -17.85
C ASP A 142 9.55 -9.55 -19.36
N ASP A 143 8.52 -9.59 -20.20
CA ASP A 143 8.64 -9.54 -21.67
C ASP A 143 8.39 -8.14 -22.27
N GLY A 144 8.08 -7.12 -21.46
CA GLY A 144 8.19 -5.72 -21.89
C GLY A 144 7.24 -4.71 -21.25
N ASP A 145 6.31 -5.12 -20.40
CA ASP A 145 5.29 -4.22 -19.85
C ASP A 145 5.53 -3.86 -18.37
N TRP A 146 6.55 -4.42 -17.73
CA TRP A 146 6.89 -4.05 -16.37
C TRP A 146 7.17 -2.56 -16.26
N GLY A 147 6.46 -1.92 -15.35
CA GLY A 147 6.62 -0.51 -15.04
C GLY A 147 5.64 0.39 -15.77
N SER A 148 4.70 -0.16 -16.54
CA SER A 148 3.70 0.61 -17.29
C SER A 148 2.51 1.07 -16.42
N VAL A 149 2.73 1.43 -15.15
CA VAL A 149 1.67 1.89 -14.25
C VAL A 149 1.16 3.25 -14.72
N PRO A 150 -0.16 3.45 -14.96
CA PRO A 150 -0.71 4.77 -15.23
C PRO A 150 -0.35 5.73 -14.11
N MET A 151 0.21 6.87 -14.48
CA MET A 151 0.60 7.94 -13.57
C MET A 151 -0.02 9.26 -14.05
N GLU A 152 -0.43 10.08 -13.09
CA GLU A 152 -0.78 11.47 -13.36
C GLU A 152 0.45 12.34 -13.13
N THR A 153 0.89 13.04 -14.18
CA THR A 153 2.04 13.95 -14.11
C THR A 153 1.58 15.33 -13.66
N ILE A 154 2.20 15.85 -12.59
CA ILE A 154 1.90 17.14 -11.99
C ILE A 154 3.16 17.99 -11.99
N TRP A 155 3.14 19.10 -12.71
CA TRP A 155 4.27 20.02 -12.77
C TRP A 155 4.24 20.96 -11.58
N GLY A 156 5.42 21.34 -11.09
CA GLY A 156 5.57 22.28 -9.99
C GLY A 156 4.91 23.64 -10.27
N GLU A 157 4.84 24.05 -11.54
CA GLU A 157 4.15 25.29 -11.95
C GLU A 157 2.61 25.22 -11.85
N ASP A 158 2.04 24.02 -11.77
CA ASP A 158 0.60 23.80 -11.67
C ASP A 158 0.11 23.75 -10.20
N LEU A 159 1.01 23.89 -9.23
CA LEU A 159 0.67 23.82 -7.81
C LEU A 159 -0.04 25.11 -7.31
N PRO A 160 -1.06 25.00 -6.43
CA PRO A 160 -1.57 23.76 -5.84
C PRO A 160 -2.41 22.93 -6.82
N ALA A 161 -2.26 21.61 -6.75
CA ALA A 161 -2.95 20.66 -7.60
C ALA A 161 -3.67 19.59 -6.76
N THR A 162 -4.77 19.06 -7.31
CA THR A 162 -5.62 18.07 -6.64
C THR A 162 -5.94 16.94 -7.60
N VAL A 163 -5.73 15.69 -7.15
CA VAL A 163 -6.02 14.46 -7.88
C VAL A 163 -7.13 13.68 -7.19
N VAL A 164 -8.12 13.25 -7.97
CA VAL A 164 -9.25 12.43 -7.50
C VAL A 164 -9.37 11.20 -8.40
N PRO A 165 -8.98 10.00 -7.92
CA PRO A 165 -9.14 8.76 -8.68
C PRO A 165 -10.61 8.49 -9.00
N GLU A 166 -10.92 8.18 -10.26
CA GLU A 166 -12.30 8.01 -10.76
C GLU A 166 -13.14 7.04 -9.92
N TYR A 167 -12.54 5.90 -9.54
CA TYR A 167 -13.21 4.83 -8.79
C TYR A 167 -12.89 4.86 -7.29
N GLY A 168 -12.08 5.82 -6.82
CA GLY A 168 -11.41 5.75 -5.52
C GLY A 168 -10.28 4.71 -5.52
N ILE A 169 -9.93 4.21 -4.34
CA ILE A 169 -8.89 3.18 -4.15
C ILE A 169 -9.37 2.05 -3.24
N ALA A 170 -9.16 0.81 -3.67
CA ALA A 170 -9.40 -0.40 -2.88
C ALA A 170 -8.32 -0.59 -1.80
N GLN A 171 -8.57 -1.45 -0.82
CA GLN A 171 -7.51 -1.86 0.11
C GLN A 171 -6.37 -2.55 -0.65
N THR A 172 -5.14 -2.32 -0.23
CA THR A 172 -3.89 -2.67 -0.94
C THR A 172 -3.68 -1.97 -2.28
N GLY A 173 -4.60 -1.09 -2.69
CA GLY A 173 -4.53 -0.28 -3.90
C GLY A 173 -3.80 1.03 -3.69
N TRP A 174 -3.28 1.58 -4.78
CA TRP A 174 -2.57 2.86 -4.77
C TRP A 174 -2.83 3.73 -6.00
N VAL A 175 -2.61 5.03 -5.84
CA VAL A 175 -2.53 6.02 -6.92
C VAL A 175 -1.06 6.31 -7.17
N HIS A 176 -0.63 6.34 -8.43
CA HIS A 176 0.73 6.73 -8.82
C HIS A 176 0.71 8.14 -9.42
N LEU A 177 1.58 9.02 -8.93
CA LEU A 177 1.77 10.39 -9.42
C LEU A 177 3.24 10.60 -9.77
N GLU A 178 3.49 11.38 -10.82
CA GLU A 178 4.84 11.81 -11.21
C GLU A 178 4.96 13.33 -11.03
N LEU A 179 6.01 13.78 -10.35
CA LEU A 179 6.37 15.19 -10.26
C LEU A 179 7.75 15.39 -10.88
N PRO A 180 7.84 15.83 -12.15
CA PRO A 180 9.14 16.00 -12.82
C PRO A 180 10.02 17.10 -12.22
N ASP A 181 9.43 18.05 -11.50
CA ASP A 181 10.06 19.23 -10.94
C ASP A 181 9.47 19.65 -9.59
N ALA A 182 9.35 18.70 -8.66
CA ALA A 182 8.87 18.93 -7.30
C ALA A 182 9.65 20.08 -6.61
N PRO A 183 8.96 21.13 -6.11
CA PRO A 183 9.61 22.25 -5.44
C PRO A 183 10.08 21.89 -4.02
N GLU A 184 10.94 22.74 -3.46
CA GLU A 184 11.21 22.74 -2.01
C GLU A 184 9.92 22.99 -1.23
N ASP A 185 9.85 22.42 -0.01
CA ASP A 185 8.71 22.54 0.90
C ASP A 185 7.37 22.05 0.33
N LEU A 186 7.39 21.08 -0.60
CA LEU A 186 6.16 20.45 -1.06
C LEU A 186 5.49 19.68 0.07
N VAL A 187 4.21 19.97 0.30
CA VAL A 187 3.34 19.27 1.24
C VAL A 187 2.28 18.51 0.45
N VAL A 188 2.14 17.23 0.78
CA VAL A 188 1.08 16.37 0.28
C VAL A 188 0.09 16.15 1.41
N THR A 189 -1.19 16.34 1.10
CA THR A 189 -2.31 16.05 1.98
C THR A 189 -3.26 15.10 1.28
N TYR A 190 -4.12 14.44 2.07
CA TYR A 190 -5.26 13.72 1.52
C TYR A 190 -6.53 14.11 2.27
N GLU A 191 -7.65 14.05 1.54
CA GLU A 191 -8.98 14.01 2.11
C GLU A 191 -9.65 12.70 1.67
N GLY A 192 -10.33 12.03 2.59
CA GLY A 192 -10.88 10.71 2.31
C GLY A 192 -11.70 10.16 3.47
N ASN A 193 -11.87 8.84 3.49
CA ASN A 193 -12.54 8.18 4.58
C ASN A 193 -11.62 8.08 5.82
N ASP A 194 -11.95 8.80 6.89
CA ASP A 194 -11.16 8.82 8.16
C ASP A 194 -10.96 7.43 8.82
N SER A 195 -11.68 6.40 8.37
CA SER A 195 -11.54 5.03 8.88
C SER A 195 -10.47 4.18 8.19
N ILE A 196 -9.87 4.65 7.08
CA ILE A 196 -8.80 3.91 6.41
C ILE A 196 -7.41 4.42 6.81
N GLY A 197 -6.46 3.50 6.92
CA GLY A 197 -5.04 3.83 6.95
C GLY A 197 -4.54 4.22 5.57
N VAL A 198 -3.76 5.29 5.49
CA VAL A 198 -3.19 5.79 4.24
C VAL A 198 -1.69 6.01 4.41
N VAL A 199 -0.91 5.53 3.44
CA VAL A 199 0.55 5.67 3.42
C VAL A 199 0.98 6.38 2.14
N LEU A 200 1.89 7.34 2.27
CA LEU A 200 2.61 7.93 1.15
C LEU A 200 3.96 7.23 0.99
N VAL A 201 4.29 6.86 -0.24
CA VAL A 201 5.62 6.41 -0.66
C VAL A 201 6.12 7.40 -1.71
N ALA A 202 7.31 7.96 -1.51
CA ALA A 202 7.98 8.82 -2.47
C ALA A 202 9.35 8.25 -2.85
N VAL A 203 9.73 8.37 -4.12
CA VAL A 203 11.00 7.89 -4.65
C VAL A 203 11.65 8.98 -5.51
N ASP A 204 12.91 9.31 -5.24
CA ASP A 204 13.68 10.26 -6.06
C ASP A 204 14.42 9.59 -7.23
N VAL A 205 15.08 10.38 -8.07
CA VAL A 205 15.88 9.91 -9.21
C VAL A 205 17.05 9.01 -8.84
N ASP A 206 17.52 9.06 -7.59
CA ASP A 206 18.61 8.21 -7.10
C ASP A 206 18.09 6.90 -6.48
N GLY A 207 16.75 6.74 -6.42
CA GLY A 207 16.08 5.59 -5.81
C GLY A 207 16.00 5.66 -4.29
N ASN A 208 16.26 6.83 -3.68
CA ASN A 208 16.02 7.03 -2.25
C ASN A 208 14.51 7.04 -2.01
N THR A 209 14.08 6.46 -0.89
CA THR A 209 12.66 6.27 -0.57
C THR A 209 12.30 6.99 0.73
N GLN A 210 11.16 7.69 0.71
CA GLN A 210 10.48 8.24 1.89
C GLN A 210 9.13 7.52 2.02
N ILE A 211 8.81 7.01 3.22
CA ILE A 211 7.56 6.31 3.51
C ILE A 211 6.94 6.95 4.75
N GLU A 212 5.73 7.48 4.62
CA GLU A 212 5.07 8.23 5.68
C GLU A 212 3.62 7.79 5.87
N SER A 213 3.20 7.72 7.14
CA SER A 213 1.81 7.43 7.53
C SER A 213 1.20 8.53 8.41
N GLU A 214 2.01 9.50 8.84
CA GLU A 214 1.57 10.68 9.57
C GLU A 214 1.32 11.82 8.57
N TRP A 215 0.15 12.47 8.67
CA TRP A 215 -0.29 13.48 7.71
C TRP A 215 -0.53 14.84 8.40
N PRO A 216 -0.29 15.97 7.70
CA PRO A 216 0.17 16.10 6.30
C PRO A 216 1.65 15.71 6.12
N VAL A 217 2.03 15.26 4.93
CA VAL A 217 3.40 14.82 4.63
C VAL A 217 4.18 15.94 3.93
N ARG A 218 5.34 16.32 4.47
CA ARG A 218 6.30 17.16 3.76
C ARG A 218 7.30 16.26 3.03
N LEU A 219 7.49 16.49 1.74
CA LEU A 219 8.49 15.74 0.98
C LEU A 219 9.91 16.21 1.32
N ASP A 220 10.79 15.25 1.52
CA ASP A 220 12.23 15.48 1.72
C ASP A 220 12.97 15.68 0.38
N PHE A 221 12.33 15.33 -0.74
CA PHE A 221 12.90 15.35 -2.08
C PHE A 221 12.49 16.57 -2.90
N THR A 222 13.35 16.95 -3.84
CA THR A 222 13.11 18.04 -4.81
C THR A 222 13.55 17.58 -6.20
N GLY A 223 13.00 18.20 -7.26
CA GLY A 223 13.23 17.77 -8.64
C GLY A 223 12.32 16.62 -9.02
N ALA A 224 12.80 15.68 -9.84
CA ALA A 224 11.98 14.56 -10.30
C ALA A 224 11.73 13.55 -9.17
N VAL A 225 10.45 13.33 -8.86
CA VAL A 225 9.98 12.45 -7.78
C VAL A 225 8.75 11.68 -8.24
N ASP A 226 8.73 10.38 -7.98
CA ASP A 226 7.55 9.53 -8.13
C ASP A 226 6.87 9.34 -6.78
N LEU A 227 5.54 9.45 -6.73
CA LEU A 227 4.75 9.26 -5.52
C LEU A 227 3.73 8.14 -5.69
N ALA A 228 3.48 7.41 -4.62
CA ALA A 228 2.31 6.57 -4.48
C ALA A 228 1.55 6.87 -3.18
N VAL A 229 0.22 6.95 -3.26
CA VAL A 229 -0.65 7.00 -2.07
C VAL A 229 -1.42 5.70 -1.98
N ILE A 230 -1.18 4.94 -0.92
CA ILE A 230 -1.64 3.56 -0.72
C ILE A 230 -2.78 3.53 0.31
N ASN A 231 -3.87 2.83 0.01
CA ASN A 231 -4.91 2.50 0.97
C ASN A 231 -4.59 1.18 1.69
N MET A 232 -4.33 1.27 2.99
CA MET A 232 -4.01 0.14 3.87
C MET A 232 -5.24 -0.55 4.46
N GLY A 233 -6.45 -0.14 4.06
CA GLY A 233 -7.70 -0.63 4.64
C GLY A 233 -8.01 -0.03 6.00
N THR A 234 -9.08 -0.50 6.64
CA THR A 234 -9.40 -0.12 8.02
C THR A 234 -8.47 -0.84 9.00
N PRO A 235 -8.38 -0.42 10.28
CA PRO A 235 -7.62 -1.16 11.29
C PRO A 235 -8.03 -2.63 11.46
N GLU A 236 -9.27 -2.96 11.09
CA GLU A 236 -9.84 -4.31 11.09
C GLU A 236 -9.75 -5.03 9.73
N PHE A 237 -9.06 -4.47 8.75
CA PHE A 237 -8.90 -5.13 7.45
C PHE A 237 -7.95 -6.33 7.56
N ASP A 238 -8.51 -7.51 7.34
CA ASP A 238 -7.88 -8.84 7.40
C ASP A 238 -7.98 -9.59 6.06
N ALA A 239 -8.58 -8.97 5.04
CA ALA A 239 -8.77 -9.61 3.73
C ALA A 239 -9.63 -10.90 3.76
N ASP A 240 -10.55 -11.05 4.72
CA ASP A 240 -11.61 -12.07 4.68
C ASP A 240 -12.82 -11.66 3.81
N GLU A 241 -12.99 -10.35 3.67
CA GLU A 241 -14.10 -9.74 2.96
C GLU A 241 -13.69 -9.22 1.57
N ARG A 242 -14.70 -9.04 0.70
CA ARG A 242 -14.52 -8.38 -0.60
C ARG A 242 -13.89 -7.00 -0.40
N LEU A 243 -12.96 -6.66 -1.29
CA LEU A 243 -12.40 -5.31 -1.37
C LEU A 243 -13.49 -4.25 -1.54
N ARG A 244 -13.27 -3.10 -0.92
CA ARG A 244 -14.17 -1.95 -0.90
C ARG A 244 -13.42 -0.71 -1.35
N MET A 245 -14.02 -0.01 -2.30
CA MET A 245 -13.49 1.28 -2.74
C MET A 245 -13.67 2.34 -1.65
N ALA A 246 -12.60 3.07 -1.35
CA ALA A 246 -12.64 4.28 -0.55
C ALA A 246 -12.42 5.50 -1.46
N PRO A 247 -13.24 6.57 -1.34
CA PRO A 247 -12.92 7.82 -2.00
C PRO A 247 -11.63 8.39 -1.42
N LEU A 248 -10.80 8.97 -2.30
CA LEU A 248 -9.57 9.66 -1.95
C LEU A 248 -9.43 10.91 -2.82
N GLU A 249 -9.01 12.00 -2.19
CA GLU A 249 -8.57 13.22 -2.85
C GLU A 249 -7.15 13.51 -2.35
N ILE A 250 -6.19 13.68 -3.26
CA ILE A 250 -4.79 13.96 -2.94
C ILE A 250 -4.52 15.40 -3.35
N THR A 251 -4.06 16.22 -2.41
CA THR A 251 -3.70 17.62 -2.69
C THR A 251 -2.21 17.84 -2.48
N MET A 252 -1.58 18.52 -3.43
CA MET A 252 -0.18 18.95 -3.35
C MET A 252 -0.12 20.48 -3.36
N ALA A 253 0.61 21.05 -2.41
CA ALA A 253 0.79 22.49 -2.29
C ALA A 253 2.17 22.82 -1.69
N VAL A 254 2.70 24.00 -2.04
CA VAL A 254 3.90 24.55 -1.38
C VAL A 254 3.46 25.31 -0.15
N GLU A 255 3.85 24.85 1.03
CA GLU A 255 3.70 25.63 2.26
C GLU A 255 5.03 26.30 2.61
N PRO A 256 5.06 27.62 2.85
CA PRO A 256 6.28 28.25 3.30
C PRO A 256 6.73 27.64 4.62
N ALA A 257 8.03 27.32 4.75
CA ALA A 257 8.62 26.90 6.01
C ALA A 257 8.14 27.81 7.16
N GLU A 258 7.66 27.22 8.25
CA GLU A 258 7.28 28.00 9.43
C GLU A 258 8.47 28.86 9.84
N PRO A 259 8.29 30.19 10.07
CA PRO A 259 9.39 31.02 10.48
C PRO A 259 9.95 30.48 11.81
N GLU A 260 11.25 30.19 11.82
CA GLU A 260 11.99 29.77 13.02
C GLU A 260 11.53 30.61 14.23
N PRO A 261 11.08 29.98 15.34
CA PRO A 261 10.62 30.70 16.51
C PRO A 261 11.79 31.44 17.16
N GLY A 262 12.06 32.64 16.68
CA GLY A 262 13.20 33.44 17.12
C GLY A 262 13.68 34.53 16.18
N ASP A 263 13.29 34.54 14.90
CA ASP A 263 13.64 35.65 14.00
C ASP A 263 12.70 36.84 14.20
N THR A 264 12.77 37.44 15.39
CA THR A 264 12.34 38.82 15.58
C THR A 264 13.38 39.70 14.89
N GLY A 265 13.30 39.79 13.56
CA GLY A 265 13.98 40.80 12.78
C GLY A 265 13.80 42.13 13.49
N THR A 266 14.86 42.59 14.13
CA THR A 266 14.81 43.77 15.01
C THR A 266 14.49 44.95 14.11
N PRO A 267 13.33 45.62 14.27
CA PRO A 267 13.13 46.90 13.59
C PRO A 267 14.18 47.85 14.16
N ASP A 268 14.99 48.41 13.27
CA ASP A 268 15.97 49.43 13.61
C ASP A 268 15.24 50.61 14.28
N ASP A 269 15.32 50.65 15.61
CA ASP A 269 14.77 51.70 16.46
C ASP A 269 15.44 53.04 16.13
N THR A 270 14.78 53.90 15.34
CA THR A 270 15.04 55.35 15.41
C THR A 270 13.76 56.18 15.23
N ASN A 271 13.55 57.06 16.22
CA ASN A 271 12.55 58.14 16.40
C ASN A 271 11.22 57.69 17.02
N ASP A 272 11.00 57.81 18.33
CA ASP A 272 11.05 59.01 19.20
C ASP A 272 10.14 60.16 18.71
N THR A 273 8.92 60.23 19.22
CA THR A 273 8.39 61.32 20.10
C THR A 273 6.86 61.47 19.98
N GLY A 274 6.20 61.62 21.15
CA GLY A 274 4.85 62.20 21.27
C GLY A 274 3.81 61.18 21.73
N ALA A 275 3.66 60.91 23.03
CA ALA A 275 2.97 61.73 24.04
C ALA A 275 1.43 61.76 23.90
N ASP A 276 0.82 61.45 25.04
CA ASP A 276 -0.50 61.83 25.55
C ASP A 276 -1.73 60.94 25.25
N ASP A 277 -2.11 60.25 26.33
CA ASP A 277 -3.41 60.35 27.02
C ASP A 277 -4.69 60.21 26.20
N ASN A 278 -5.55 59.23 26.54
CA ASN A 278 -6.62 59.44 27.52
C ASN A 278 -7.61 58.25 27.57
N THR A 279 -7.87 57.80 28.80
CA THR A 279 -9.18 57.44 29.41
C THR A 279 -10.22 56.60 28.65
N GLY A 280 -10.61 55.49 29.28
CA GLY A 280 -11.91 55.45 29.98
C GLY A 280 -12.94 54.40 29.54
N GLY A 281 -13.49 53.69 30.53
CA GLY A 281 -14.83 53.06 30.52
C GLY A 281 -14.82 51.53 30.47
N THR A 282 -14.83 50.84 31.62
CA THR A 282 -15.98 50.31 32.38
C THR A 282 -16.69 49.10 31.77
N ASP A 283 -16.52 47.96 32.46
CA ASP A 283 -17.48 46.94 32.90
C ASP A 283 -18.88 46.92 32.25
N ASP A 284 -19.30 45.72 31.82
CA ASP A 284 -20.59 45.18 32.24
C ASP A 284 -20.65 43.64 32.15
N ASN A 285 -21.55 43.14 33.00
CA ASN A 285 -21.67 41.81 33.59
C ASN A 285 -22.84 41.01 32.95
N ALA A 286 -23.02 39.75 33.41
CA ALA A 286 -24.12 38.80 33.18
C ALA A 286 -24.01 37.96 31.89
N GLY A 287 -24.16 36.62 31.89
CA GLY A 287 -24.87 35.74 32.82
C GLY A 287 -26.01 35.06 32.05
N GLY A 288 -25.99 33.73 31.93
CA GLY A 288 -27.07 33.00 31.24
C GLY A 288 -26.81 31.50 31.14
N ALA A 289 -27.24 30.77 32.16
CA ALA A 289 -27.39 29.31 32.14
C ALA A 289 -28.61 28.91 31.31
N GLY A 290 -28.54 27.74 30.67
CA GLY A 290 -29.66 27.11 29.97
C GLY A 290 -29.45 25.61 29.85
N GLU A 291 -29.91 24.87 30.87
CA GLU A 291 -30.22 23.44 30.78
C GLU A 291 -31.48 23.25 29.92
N THR A 292 -31.49 22.23 29.06
CA THR A 292 -32.72 21.51 28.72
C THR A 292 -32.45 20.03 28.57
N ASP A 293 -33.08 19.30 29.48
CA ASP A 293 -33.36 17.87 29.52
C ASP A 293 -34.43 17.50 28.48
N GLY A 294 -34.45 16.25 27.99
CA GLY A 294 -35.54 15.75 27.15
C GLY A 294 -35.28 14.38 26.53
N GLY A 295 -35.68 13.32 27.24
CA GLY A 295 -35.64 11.93 26.78
C GLY A 295 -36.81 11.50 25.87
N GLY A 296 -36.78 10.21 25.51
CA GLY A 296 -37.82 9.44 24.82
C GLY A 296 -37.16 8.35 23.95
N GLU A 297 -36.97 7.12 24.41
CA GLU A 297 -37.89 5.96 24.48
C GLU A 297 -38.34 5.35 23.12
N GLU A 298 -38.08 4.04 23.04
CA GLU A 298 -38.77 2.96 22.31
C GLU A 298 -38.59 2.74 20.79
N GLY A 299 -38.06 1.56 20.45
CA GLY A 299 -38.91 0.50 19.88
C GLY A 299 -38.52 -0.08 18.50
N GLY A 300 -38.37 -1.43 18.44
CA GLY A 300 -38.48 -2.27 17.23
C GLY A 300 -37.20 -3.05 16.91
N ARG A 301 -37.01 -4.31 17.34
CA ARG A 301 -37.64 -5.57 16.89
C ARG A 301 -37.56 -5.79 15.36
N LEU A 302 -36.57 -6.56 14.93
CA LEU A 302 -36.70 -7.46 13.78
C LEU A 302 -36.04 -8.81 14.13
N GLU A 303 -36.90 -9.78 14.41
CA GLU A 303 -36.62 -11.22 14.27
C GLU A 303 -36.74 -11.56 12.78
N GLY A 304 -35.83 -12.40 12.26
CA GLY A 304 -35.88 -12.89 10.89
C GLY A 304 -34.94 -14.08 10.69
N ASP A 305 -35.50 -15.28 10.88
CA ASP A 305 -34.92 -16.61 10.63
C ASP A 305 -34.60 -16.88 9.15
N GLY A 306 -33.69 -17.84 8.93
CA GLY A 306 -33.54 -18.64 7.70
C GLY A 306 -32.07 -19.02 7.48
N ASP A 307 -31.54 -20.09 8.08
CA ASP A 307 -31.59 -21.52 7.68
C ASP A 307 -30.87 -21.85 6.36
N ASP A 308 -30.27 -23.05 6.34
CA ASP A 308 -29.49 -23.74 5.29
C ASP A 308 -27.97 -23.51 5.41
N GLY A 309 -27.08 -24.47 5.68
CA GLY A 309 -27.19 -25.92 5.74
C GLY A 309 -25.84 -26.53 5.30
N LYS A 310 -25.36 -27.52 6.07
CA LYS A 310 -24.33 -28.53 5.74
C LYS A 310 -22.86 -28.22 5.99
N ALA A 311 -22.45 -28.44 7.24
CA ALA A 311 -21.10 -28.85 7.59
C ALA A 311 -20.79 -30.26 7.04
N GLY A 312 -19.76 -30.35 6.19
CA GLY A 312 -19.11 -31.57 5.73
C GLY A 312 -17.61 -31.45 6.00
N GLY A 313 -17.03 -32.39 6.72
CA GLY A 313 -15.73 -32.23 7.39
C GLY A 313 -14.49 -32.35 6.51
N CYS A 314 -13.33 -32.08 7.12
CA CYS A 314 -12.15 -32.95 7.14
C CYS A 314 -11.16 -32.44 8.20
N SER A 315 -11.01 -33.14 9.32
CA SER A 315 -9.91 -32.89 10.26
C SER A 315 -8.63 -33.52 9.70
N ALA A 316 -7.76 -32.71 9.10
CA ALA A 316 -6.38 -33.10 8.86
C ALA A 316 -5.54 -32.66 10.07
N THR A 317 -5.22 -33.59 10.97
CA THR A 317 -4.26 -33.35 12.05
C THR A 317 -2.85 -33.29 11.46
N GLY A 318 -2.40 -32.09 11.12
CA GLY A 318 -1.01 -31.81 10.79
C GLY A 318 -0.12 -32.04 12.01
N SER A 319 0.60 -33.17 12.06
CA SER A 319 1.57 -33.47 13.10
C SER A 319 2.76 -32.50 12.99
N ALA A 320 3.23 -31.99 14.13
CA ALA A 320 4.37 -31.07 14.32
C ALA A 320 5.75 -31.55 13.80
N ALA A 321 5.79 -32.57 12.93
CA ALA A 321 6.99 -33.13 12.33
C ALA A 321 7.47 -32.39 11.07
N SER A 322 6.65 -31.52 10.46
CA SER A 322 6.98 -30.79 9.22
C SER A 322 7.94 -29.62 9.44
N TRP A 323 7.85 -28.90 10.56
CA TRP A 323 8.72 -27.75 10.88
C TRP A 323 10.19 -28.13 11.05
N ALA A 324 10.48 -29.30 11.62
CA ALA A 324 11.85 -29.78 11.79
C ALA A 324 12.52 -30.17 10.46
N ALA A 325 11.73 -30.55 9.45
CA ALA A 325 12.24 -30.88 8.12
C ALA A 325 12.60 -29.61 7.32
N LEU A 326 11.81 -28.55 7.45
CA LEU A 326 12.04 -27.27 6.76
C LEU A 326 13.28 -26.54 7.30
N LEU A 327 13.41 -26.44 8.62
CA LEU A 327 14.62 -25.89 9.27
C LEU A 327 15.87 -26.74 8.97
N GLY A 328 15.69 -28.07 8.80
CA GLY A 328 16.75 -28.98 8.39
C GLY A 328 17.25 -28.74 6.96
N LEU A 329 16.35 -28.40 6.03
CA LEU A 329 16.69 -28.07 4.64
C LEU A 329 17.38 -26.71 4.53
N MET A 330 16.89 -25.68 5.24
CA MET A 330 17.53 -24.35 5.29
C MET A 330 18.94 -24.41 5.90
N ALA A 331 19.14 -25.21 6.96
CA ALA A 331 20.46 -25.40 7.57
C ALA A 331 21.43 -26.21 6.69
N ALA A 332 20.91 -27.11 5.85
CA ALA A 332 21.72 -27.91 4.91
C ALA A 332 22.18 -27.09 3.70
N ALA A 333 21.35 -26.15 3.21
CA ALA A 333 21.72 -25.21 2.16
C ALA A 333 22.89 -24.30 2.61
N ARG A 334 22.79 -23.68 3.80
CA ARG A 334 23.86 -22.85 4.38
C ARG A 334 25.19 -23.58 4.63
N ARG A 335 25.18 -24.91 4.82
CA ARG A 335 26.41 -25.70 5.05
C ARG A 335 27.16 -26.04 3.75
N ARG A 336 26.51 -26.00 2.59
CA ARG A 336 27.17 -26.33 1.31
C ARG A 336 28.03 -25.18 0.77
N GLU A 337 27.77 -23.95 1.17
CA GLU A 337 28.55 -22.77 0.72
C GLU A 337 29.87 -22.59 1.48
N GLY A 338 30.03 -23.21 2.66
CA GLY A 338 31.21 -23.07 3.51
C GLY A 338 32.43 -23.93 3.14
N THR A 339 32.40 -24.74 2.08
CA THR A 339 33.49 -25.70 1.77
C THR A 339 34.12 -25.57 0.38
N GLY A 340 33.97 -24.41 -0.26
CA GLY A 340 34.41 -24.17 -1.63
C GLY A 340 35.58 -23.20 -1.82
N SER A 341 36.60 -23.13 -0.96
CA SER A 341 37.87 -22.47 -1.34
C SER A 341 39.05 -22.88 -0.48
N THR A 342 39.88 -23.80 -0.99
CA THR A 342 41.33 -23.78 -0.73
C THR A 342 42.10 -24.58 -1.78
N LYS A 343 42.79 -23.85 -2.67
CA LYS A 343 44.05 -24.17 -3.38
C LYS A 343 44.06 -25.41 -4.31
N ARG A 344 44.47 -25.31 -5.58
CA ARG A 344 45.70 -24.71 -6.13
C ARG A 344 45.51 -24.27 -7.57
#